data_AF-A0A0K8WDQ5-F1
#
_entry.id   AF-A0A0K8WDQ5-F1
#
_cell.length_a   1.000
_cell.length_b   1.000
_cell.length_c   1.000
_cell.angle_alpha   90.00
_cell.angle_beta   90.00
_cell.angle_gamma   90.00
#
_symmetry.space_group_name_H-M   'P 1'
#
loop_
_entity.id
_entity.type
_entity.pdbx_description
1 polymer ?
#
loop_
_entity_poly.entity_id
_entity_poly.type
_entity_poly.pdbx_seq_one_letter_code
_entity_poly.pdbx_strand_id
1 'polypeptide(L)'
;MKITRFKKAHKTLTFFATNFDYREPYQILVDATFCQVALQNKVIIEEQIKKYFQTTIKLVTTQCVILEAESLGSRLAGATMIVKKFHVHKCGHEGAPVPASQCIKTMVRVLIK
;
A
#
# COMPACT_ATOMS: atom_id res chain seq x y z
N MET A 1 -0.49 1.64 -30.89
CA MET A 1 0.32 0.50 -30.39
C MET A 1 0.08 0.33 -28.89
N LYS A 2 -0.41 -0.84 -28.46
CA LYS A 2 -0.47 -1.23 -27.04
C LYS A 2 0.95 -1.29 -26.49
N ILE A 3 1.48 -0.18 -25.99
CA ILE A 3 2.59 -0.26 -25.03
C ILE A 3 2.04 -1.12 -23.90
N THR A 4 2.53 -2.36 -23.79
CA THR A 4 1.98 -3.33 -22.84
C THR A 4 2.05 -2.73 -21.44
N ARG A 5 0.94 -2.81 -20.68
CA ARG A 5 0.78 -2.18 -19.34
C ARG A 5 2.02 -2.38 -18.46
N PHE A 6 2.61 -3.58 -18.54
CA PHE A 6 3.85 -3.98 -17.86
C PHE A 6 5.08 -3.15 -18.27
N LYS A 7 5.31 -2.92 -19.58
CA LYS A 7 6.43 -2.08 -20.05
C LYS A 7 6.34 -0.65 -19.50
N LYS A 8 5.13 -0.09 -19.42
CA LYS A 8 4.92 1.23 -18.83
C LYS A 8 5.22 1.24 -17.33
N ALA A 9 4.69 0.26 -16.58
CA ALA A 9 4.95 0.14 -15.15
C ALA A 9 6.45 -0.02 -14.84
N HIS A 10 7.14 -0.90 -15.58
CA HIS A 10 8.57 -1.11 -15.43
C HIS A 10 9.36 0.18 -15.71
N LYS A 11 9.07 0.89 -16.82
CA LYS A 11 9.74 2.16 -17.13
C LYS A 11 9.54 3.21 -16.02
N THR A 12 8.34 3.27 -15.44
CA THR A 12 8.06 4.16 -14.31
C THR A 12 8.87 3.77 -13.08
N LEU A 13 8.93 2.49 -12.72
CA LEU A 13 9.73 2.02 -11.58
C LEU A 13 11.23 2.27 -11.79
N THR A 14 11.76 2.01 -12.99
CA THR A 14 13.15 2.33 -13.32
C THR A 14 13.43 3.82 -13.16
N PHE A 15 12.53 4.69 -13.61
CA PHE A 15 12.67 6.13 -13.41
C PHE A 15 12.78 6.50 -11.93
N PHE A 16 11.92 5.94 -11.07
CA PHE A 16 12.01 6.19 -9.62
C PHE A 16 13.25 5.58 -8.97
N ALA A 17 13.67 4.40 -9.40
CA ALA A 17 14.88 3.75 -8.89
C ALA A 17 16.15 4.54 -9.25
N THR A 18 16.23 5.07 -10.47
CA THR A 18 17.41 5.83 -10.93
C THR A 18 17.47 7.25 -10.35
N ASN A 19 16.32 7.92 -10.16
CA ASN A 19 16.31 9.36 -9.83
C ASN A 19 15.93 9.66 -8.37
N PHE A 20 15.34 8.71 -7.64
CA PHE A 20 14.78 8.94 -6.31
C PHE A 20 15.19 7.87 -5.28
N ASP A 21 16.23 7.07 -5.59
CA ASP A 21 16.77 6.03 -4.71
C ASP A 21 15.74 4.98 -4.23
N TYR A 22 14.69 4.76 -5.03
CA TYR A 22 13.75 3.67 -4.76
C TYR A 22 14.45 2.32 -4.98
N ARG A 23 14.48 1.49 -3.94
CA ARG A 23 15.12 0.17 -3.98
C ARG A 23 14.14 -0.93 -3.65
N GLU A 24 14.39 -2.08 -4.26
CA GLU A 24 13.72 -3.32 -3.91
C GLU A 24 14.14 -3.83 -2.52
N PRO A 25 13.22 -4.45 -1.75
CA PRO A 25 11.81 -4.67 -2.07
C PRO A 25 10.97 -3.39 -1.92
N TYR A 26 10.19 -3.03 -2.95
CA TYR A 26 9.38 -1.81 -2.90
C TYR A 26 8.30 -1.91 -1.83
N GLN A 27 8.23 -0.90 -0.97
CA GLN A 27 7.21 -0.81 0.06
C GLN A 27 5.93 -0.23 -0.55
N ILE A 28 4.84 -0.99 -0.49
CA ILE A 28 3.54 -0.56 -1.00
C ILE A 28 2.62 -0.35 0.20
N LEU A 29 2.27 0.91 0.43
CA LEU A 29 1.35 1.29 1.48
C LEU A 29 -0.09 1.01 1.05
N VAL A 30 -0.82 0.23 1.83
CA VAL A 30 -2.17 -0.25 1.52
C VAL A 30 -3.15 0.10 2.64
N ASP A 31 -4.36 0.55 2.24
CA ASP A 31 -5.48 0.83 3.14
C ASP A 31 -6.52 -0.31 3.20
N ALA A 32 -7.44 -0.22 4.15
CA ALA A 32 -8.47 -1.23 4.34
C ALA A 32 -9.51 -1.25 3.22
N THR A 33 -9.84 -0.11 2.62
CA THR A 33 -10.78 -0.04 1.51
C THR A 33 -10.27 -0.76 0.26
N PHE A 34 -8.98 -0.64 -0.04
CA PHE A 34 -8.33 -1.39 -1.11
C PHE A 34 -8.38 -2.90 -0.83
N CYS A 35 -8.09 -3.31 0.40
CA CYS A 35 -8.21 -4.71 0.81
C CYS A 35 -9.64 -5.24 0.70
N GLN A 36 -10.64 -4.41 1.00
CA GLN A 36 -12.05 -4.79 0.86
C GLN A 36 -12.43 -5.04 -0.59
N VAL A 37 -12.06 -4.13 -1.49
CA VAL A 37 -12.33 -4.29 -2.92
C VAL A 37 -11.57 -5.49 -3.49
N ALA A 38 -10.32 -5.70 -3.06
CA ALA A 38 -9.56 -6.88 -3.45
C ALA A 38 -10.23 -8.18 -2.98
N LEU A 39 -10.71 -8.22 -1.73
CA LEU A 39 -11.42 -9.37 -1.18
C LEU A 39 -12.71 -9.68 -1.96
N GLN A 40 -13.52 -8.66 -2.25
CA GLN A 40 -14.77 -8.81 -3.01
C GLN A 40 -14.53 -9.38 -4.42
N ASN A 41 -13.42 -8.98 -5.05
CA ASN A 41 -13.05 -9.43 -6.39
C ASN A 41 -12.13 -10.67 -6.38
N LYS A 42 -11.90 -11.29 -5.22
CA LYS A 42 -11.03 -12.47 -5.04
C LYS A 42 -9.61 -12.24 -5.59
N VAL A 43 -9.09 -11.02 -5.41
CA VAL A 43 -7.76 -10.61 -5.86
C VAL A 43 -6.74 -10.84 -4.75
N ILE A 44 -5.74 -11.68 -5.03
CA ILE A 44 -4.57 -11.83 -4.18
C ILE A 44 -3.62 -10.66 -4.44
N ILE A 45 -3.64 -9.66 -3.55
CA ILE A 45 -2.96 -8.37 -3.73
C ILE A 45 -1.46 -8.56 -4.02
N GLU A 46 -0.77 -9.34 -3.20
CA GLU A 46 0.67 -9.52 -3.29
C GLU A 46 1.07 -10.15 -4.63
N GLU A 47 0.36 -11.19 -5.06
CA GLU A 47 0.59 -11.86 -6.33
C GLU A 47 0.37 -10.92 -7.51
N GLN A 48 -0.76 -10.19 -7.52
CA GLN A 48 -1.07 -9.29 -8.63
C GLN A 48 -0.09 -8.13 -8.74
N ILE A 49 0.36 -7.56 -7.61
CA ILE A 49 1.33 -6.47 -7.68
C ILE A 49 2.73 -6.98 -8.06
N LYS A 50 3.19 -8.12 -7.52
CA LYS A 50 4.43 -8.76 -7.96
C LYS A 50 4.42 -9.03 -9.47
N LYS A 51 3.32 -9.57 -10.00
CA LYS A 51 3.14 -9.83 -11.43
C LYS A 51 3.13 -8.54 -12.26
N TYR A 52 2.52 -7.47 -11.73
CA TYR A 52 2.39 -6.21 -12.45
C TYR A 52 3.70 -5.42 -12.50
N PHE A 53 4.43 -5.37 -11.39
CA PHE A 53 5.70 -4.66 -11.28
C PHE A 53 6.89 -5.50 -11.76
N GLN A 54 6.78 -6.82 -11.75
CA GLN A 54 7.87 -7.77 -12.07
C GLN A 54 9.08 -7.60 -11.14
N THR A 55 8.83 -7.20 -9.90
CA THR A 55 9.84 -6.90 -8.88
C THR A 55 9.46 -7.50 -7.54
N THR A 56 10.39 -7.49 -6.59
CA THR A 56 10.07 -7.81 -5.19
C THR A 56 9.35 -6.64 -4.52
N ILE A 57 8.40 -6.96 -3.63
CA ILE A 57 7.58 -5.98 -2.93
C ILE A 57 7.41 -6.36 -1.47
N LYS A 58 7.07 -5.38 -0.65
CA LYS A 58 6.63 -5.54 0.73
C LYS A 58 5.33 -4.76 0.93
N LEU A 59 4.25 -5.45 1.23
CA LEU A 59 2.99 -4.80 1.60
C LEU A 59 3.10 -4.25 3.01
N VAL A 60 2.80 -2.96 3.17
CA VAL A 60 2.84 -2.25 4.45
C VAL A 60 1.53 -1.52 4.69
N THR A 61 1.22 -1.26 5.96
CA THR A 61 0.08 -0.45 6.40
C THR A 61 0.49 0.42 7.59
N THR A 62 -0.42 1.21 8.17
CA THR A 62 -0.14 2.00 9.38
C THR A 62 -1.12 1.69 10.50
N GLN A 63 -0.77 2.06 11.72
CA GLN A 63 -1.68 1.92 12.87
C GLN A 63 -2.99 2.71 12.66
N CYS A 64 -2.93 3.91 12.08
CA CYS A 64 -4.12 4.70 11.76
C CYS A 64 -5.09 3.98 10.83
N VAL A 65 -4.57 3.32 9.79
CA VAL A 65 -5.38 2.52 8.85
C VAL A 65 -6.07 1.38 9.59
N ILE A 66 -5.34 0.67 10.46
CA ILE A 66 -5.89 -0.46 11.22
C ILE A 66 -7.02 0.01 12.13
N LEU A 67 -6.80 1.08 12.91
CA LEU A 67 -7.79 1.62 13.85
C LEU A 67 -9.04 2.15 13.13
N GLU A 68 -8.87 2.84 12.01
CA GLU A 68 -10.01 3.30 11.20
C GLU A 68 -10.82 2.09 10.67
N ALA A 69 -10.15 1.05 10.17
CA ALA A 69 -10.81 -0.15 9.68
C ALA A 69 -11.61 -0.87 10.79
N GLU A 70 -11.04 -0.97 11.99
CA GLU A 70 -11.72 -1.53 13.17
C GLU A 70 -12.95 -0.71 13.56
N SER A 71 -12.86 0.62 13.52
CA SER A 71 -13.99 1.52 13.83
C SER A 71 -15.20 1.33 12.91
N LEU A 72 -14.97 0.87 11.67
CA LEU A 72 -16.02 0.60 10.69
C LEU A 72 -16.69 -0.78 10.89
N GLY A 73 -16.15 -1.60 11.81
CA GLY A 73 -16.76 -2.81 12.32
C GLY A 73 -17.02 -3.88 11.27
N SER A 74 -18.19 -4.51 11.36
CA SER A 74 -18.54 -5.72 10.59
C SER A 74 -18.47 -5.55 9.08
N ARG A 75 -18.68 -4.33 8.55
CA ARG A 75 -18.64 -4.04 7.10
C ARG A 75 -17.26 -4.28 6.50
N LEU A 76 -16.20 -4.08 7.29
CA LEU A 76 -14.80 -4.17 6.88
C LEU A 76 -14.03 -5.24 7.66
N ALA A 77 -14.71 -6.16 8.35
CA ALA A 77 -14.06 -7.18 9.18
C ALA A 77 -13.05 -8.02 8.38
N GLY A 78 -13.44 -8.48 7.18
CA GLY A 78 -12.55 -9.25 6.30
C GLY A 78 -11.33 -8.45 5.84
N ALA A 79 -11.53 -7.20 5.41
CA ALA A 79 -10.44 -6.30 5.04
C ALA A 79 -9.51 -5.98 6.21
N THR A 80 -10.07 -5.79 7.41
CA THR A 80 -9.30 -5.53 8.65
C THR A 80 -8.39 -6.71 8.97
N MET A 81 -8.89 -7.95 8.84
CA MET A 81 -8.07 -9.16 9.01
C MET A 81 -6.94 -9.25 7.98
N ILE A 82 -7.17 -8.80 6.74
CA ILE A 82 -6.14 -8.80 5.68
C ILE A 82 -5.07 -7.74 5.97
N VAL A 83 -5.49 -6.50 6.23
CA VAL A 83 -4.58 -5.38 6.51
C VAL A 83 -3.68 -5.68 7.70
N LYS A 84 -4.21 -6.29 8.77
CA LYS A 84 -3.42 -6.67 9.96
C LYS A 84 -2.30 -7.69 9.69
N LYS A 85 -2.35 -8.41 8.56
CA LYS A 85 -1.26 -9.32 8.15
C LYS A 85 -0.11 -8.59 7.47
N PHE A 86 -0.31 -7.36 7.00
CA PHE A 86 0.74 -6.56 6.39
C PHE A 86 1.67 -5.98 7.46
N HIS A 87 2.86 -5.60 7.04
CA HIS A 87 3.82 -5.02 7.97
C HIS A 87 3.38 -3.61 8.39
N VAL A 88 3.33 -3.36 9.70
CA VAL A 88 2.92 -2.06 10.23
C VAL A 88 4.10 -1.09 10.20
N HIS A 89 4.02 -0.09 9.34
CA HIS A 89 4.95 1.03 9.30
C HIS A 89 4.60 2.04 10.40
N LYS A 90 5.59 2.47 11.17
CA LYS A 90 5.43 3.51 12.20
C LYS A 90 5.10 4.83 11.53
N CYS A 91 4.02 5.47 11.96
CA CYS A 91 3.49 6.65 11.30
C CYS A 91 3.60 7.93 12.15
N GLY A 92 4.02 7.81 13.41
CA GLY A 92 4.20 8.96 14.31
C GLY A 92 2.90 9.45 14.94
N HIS A 93 1.77 8.78 14.68
CA HIS A 93 0.45 9.12 15.21
C HIS A 93 0.00 8.14 16.31
N GLU A 94 0.91 7.37 16.90
CA GLU A 94 0.58 6.30 17.85
C GLU A 94 -0.13 6.83 19.11
N GLY A 95 0.16 8.06 19.54
CA GLY A 95 -0.49 8.71 20.69
C GLY A 95 -1.75 9.51 20.34
N ALA A 96 -1.94 9.88 19.07
CA ALA A 96 -3.10 10.62 18.59
C ALA A 96 -3.42 10.19 17.16
N PRO A 97 -4.11 9.03 16.99
CA PRO A 97 -4.44 8.51 15.68
C PRO A 97 -5.24 9.52 14.85
N VAL A 98 -4.85 9.69 13.59
CA VAL A 98 -5.54 10.53 12.61
C VAL A 98 -6.31 9.67 11.60
N PRO A 99 -7.25 10.23 10.82
CA PRO A 99 -7.90 9.50 9.73
C PRO A 99 -6.88 8.88 8.77
N ALA A 100 -7.17 7.69 8.24
CA ALA A 100 -6.21 6.91 7.45
C ALA A 100 -5.74 7.68 6.20
N SER A 101 -6.65 8.40 5.55
CA SER A 101 -6.34 9.25 4.39
C SER A 101 -5.32 10.35 4.73
N GLN A 102 -5.43 10.98 5.91
CA GLN A 102 -4.48 11.97 6.40
C GLN A 102 -3.15 11.32 6.75
N CYS A 103 -3.16 10.16 7.42
CA CYS A 103 -1.97 9.40 7.74
C CYS A 103 -1.17 9.05 6.48
N ILE A 104 -1.83 8.46 5.47
CA ILE A 104 -1.21 8.08 4.19
C ILE A 104 -0.61 9.31 3.50
N LYS A 105 -1.32 10.44 3.50
CA LYS A 105 -0.79 11.68 2.92
C LYS A 105 0.48 12.16 3.62
N THR A 106 0.57 12.03 4.95
CA THR A 106 1.79 12.34 5.70
C THR A 106 2.91 11.35 5.37
N MET A 107 2.61 10.06 5.24
CA MET A 107 3.58 9.01 4.91
C MET A 107 4.22 9.19 3.53
N VAL A 108 3.48 9.70 2.55
CA VAL A 108 3.94 9.85 1.16
C VAL A 108 4.63 11.20 0.91
N ARG A 109 4.75 12.07 1.91
CA ARG A 109 5.57 13.29 1.80
C ARG A 109 7.06 12.92 1.71
N VAL A 110 7.52 12.67 0.49
CA VAL A 110 8.93 12.57 0.17
C VAL A 110 9.51 13.98 0.28
N LEU A 111 10.37 14.20 1.26
CA LEU A 111 11.33 15.31 1.22
C LEU A 111 12.30 14.97 0.09
N ILE A 112 11.99 15.40 -1.13
CA ILE A 112 12.97 15.41 -2.21
C ILE A 112 14.06 16.37 -1.73
N LYS A 113 15.21 15.81 -1.34
CA LYS A 113 16.41 16.59 -1.04
C LYS A 113 16.97 17.20 -2.32
#